data_AF-A0A9E4R8S8-F1
#
_entry.id   AF-A0A9E4R8S8-F1
#
_cell.length_a   1.000
_cell.length_b   1.000
_cell.length_c   1.000
_cell.angle_alpha   90.00
_cell.angle_beta   90.00
_cell.angle_gamma   90.00
#
_symmetry.space_group_name_H-M   'P 1'
#
loop_
_entity.id
_entity.type
_entity.pdbx_description
1 polymer ?
#
loop_
_entity_poly.entity_id
_entity_poly.type
_entity_poly.pdbx_seq_one_letter_code
_entity_poly.pdbx_strand_id
1 'polypeptide(L)' 'MTITKELRFAMDEKGMKVLAPTLIGQTISYWDGDTELKQGLVKAAEVLRGAYGKPFIELEIEEGKTGSKPAPVPPV' A
#
# COMPACT_ATOMS: atom_id res chain seq x y z
N MET A 1 1.21 15.56 2.30
CA MET A 1 -0.24 15.39 2.06
C MET A 1 -0.53 13.92 2.30
N THR A 2 -1.66 13.60 2.93
CA THR A 2 -2.01 12.22 3.27
C THR A 2 -3.11 11.74 2.34
N ILE A 3 -2.94 10.57 1.77
CA ILE A 3 -3.90 9.95 0.87
C ILE A 3 -4.30 8.58 1.39
N THR A 4 -5.49 8.13 0.99
CA THR A 4 -5.99 6.79 1.33
C THR A 4 -5.99 5.90 0.09
N LYS A 5 -5.50 4.67 0.21
CA LYS A 5 -5.48 3.68 -0.89
C LYS A 5 -5.94 2.31 -0.39
N GLU A 6 -6.74 1.63 -1.22
CA GLU A 6 -7.14 0.25 -0.97
C GLU A 6 -6.14 -0.72 -1.58
N LEU A 7 -5.66 -1.69 -0.78
CA LEU A 7 -4.89 -2.84 -1.25
C LEU A 7 -5.71 -4.11 -1.12
N ARG A 8 -5.80 -4.85 -2.22
CA ARG A 8 -6.51 -6.13 -2.30
C ARG A 8 -5.50 -7.24 -2.50
N PHE A 9 -5.60 -8.24 -1.65
CA PHE A 9 -4.71 -9.40 -1.68
C PHE A 9 -5.53 -10.67 -1.91
N ALA A 10 -4.95 -11.62 -2.63
CA ALA A 10 -5.50 -12.97 -2.81
C ALA A 10 -5.23 -13.86 -1.58
N MET A 11 -5.41 -13.33 -0.38
CA MET A 11 -5.26 -14.03 0.90
C MET A 11 -6.54 -13.90 1.73
N ASP A 12 -6.68 -14.70 2.78
CA ASP A 12 -7.82 -14.61 3.69
C ASP A 12 -7.66 -13.45 4.69
N GLU A 13 -8.74 -13.11 5.40
CA GLU A 13 -8.76 -12.00 6.36
C GLU A 13 -7.71 -12.16 7.47
N LYS A 14 -7.40 -13.39 7.92
CA LYS A 14 -6.40 -13.60 8.96
C LYS A 14 -5.01 -13.26 8.43
N GLY A 15 -4.70 -13.67 7.21
CA GLY A 15 -3.47 -13.27 6.51
C GLY A 15 -3.33 -11.76 6.41
N MET A 16 -4.41 -11.05 6.04
CA MET A 16 -4.41 -9.58 5.95
C MET A 16 -4.20 -8.91 7.30
N LYS A 17 -4.77 -9.44 8.39
CA LYS A 17 -4.57 -8.90 9.75
C LYS A 17 -3.14 -9.05 10.24
N VAL A 18 -2.44 -10.09 9.81
CA VAL A 18 -0.99 -10.25 10.08
C VAL A 18 -0.18 -9.30 9.19
N LEU A 19 -0.58 -9.10 7.93
CA LEU A 19 0.13 -8.24 6.99
C LEU A 19 0.00 -6.75 7.31
N ALA A 20 -1.20 -6.25 7.62
CA ALA A 20 -1.46 -4.81 7.73
C ALA A 20 -0.48 -4.07 8.68
N PRO A 21 -0.18 -4.56 9.90
CA PRO A 21 0.77 -3.90 10.79
C PRO A 21 2.20 -3.82 10.22
N THR A 22 2.59 -4.77 9.37
CA THR A 22 3.93 -4.81 8.76
C THR A 22 4.11 -3.76 7.66
N LEU A 23 3.00 -3.21 7.14
CA LEU A 23 3.02 -2.16 6.12
C LEU A 23 3.30 -0.79 6.72
N ILE A 24 2.96 -0.57 7.99
CA ILE A 24 3.16 0.71 8.67
C ILE A 24 4.67 1.01 8.74
N GLY A 25 5.05 2.21 8.30
CA GLY A 25 6.45 2.63 8.20
C GLY A 25 7.18 2.15 6.95
N GLN A 26 6.54 1.37 6.07
CA GLN A 26 7.11 1.01 4.77
C GLN A 26 6.86 2.12 3.75
N THR A 27 7.84 2.35 2.87
CA THR A 27 7.62 3.13 1.65
C THR A 27 7.02 2.22 0.59
N ILE A 28 5.85 2.57 0.08
CA ILE A 28 5.19 1.83 -0.99
C ILE A 28 5.04 2.69 -2.24
N SER A 29 5.05 2.04 -3.39
CA SER A 29 4.67 2.67 -4.66
C SER A 29 3.17 2.51 -4.88
N TYR A 30 2.50 3.57 -5.32
CA TYR A 30 1.08 3.56 -5.65
C TYR A 30 0.83 4.34 -6.95
N TRP A 31 -0.20 3.94 -7.68
CA TRP A 31 -0.65 4.66 -8.86
C TRP A 31 -1.55 5.84 -8.46
N ASP A 32 -1.20 7.01 -8.96
CA ASP A 32 -2.01 8.22 -8.98
C ASP A 32 -2.55 8.41 -10.40
N GLY A 33 -3.86 8.22 -10.55
CA GLY A 33 -4.50 8.04 -11.86
C GLY A 33 -3.91 6.85 -12.62
N ASP A 34 -3.91 6.96 -13.95
CA ASP A 34 -3.40 5.93 -14.86
C ASP A 34 -1.94 6.17 -15.29
N THR A 35 -1.34 7.29 -14.91
CA THR A 35 -0.08 7.76 -15.52
C THR A 35 1.08 7.92 -14.56
N GLU A 36 0.82 8.15 -13.26
CA GLU A 36 1.88 8.50 -12.32
C GLU A 36 2.06 7.42 -11.25
N LEU A 37 3.23 6.77 -11.24
CA LEU A 37 3.64 5.93 -10.13
C LEU A 37 4.35 6.79 -9.09
N LYS A 38 3.69 7.02 -7.96
CA LYS A 38 4.23 7.79 -6.83
C LYS A 38 4.70 6.87 -5.71
N GLN A 39 5.47 7.42 -4.78
CA GLN A 39 5.91 6.73 -3.58
C GLN A 39 5.50 7.50 -2.34
N GLY A 40 5.12 6.78 -1.30
CA GLY A 40 4.76 7.38 -0.02
C GLY A 40 5.00 6.45 1.15
N LEU A 41 5.08 7.04 2.34
CA LEU A 41 5.28 6.33 3.59
C LEU A 41 3.93 5.95 4.19
N VAL A 42 3.70 4.67 4.44
CA VAL A 42 2.48 4.22 5.11
C VAL A 42 2.49 4.65 6.57
N LYS A 43 1.47 5.38 7.00
CA LYS A 43 1.27 5.83 8.39
C LYS A 43 0.30 4.95 9.16
N ALA A 44 -0.74 4.47 8.49
CA ALA A 44 -1.73 3.57 9.06
C ALA A 44 -2.13 2.51 8.02
N ALA A 45 -2.52 1.35 8.52
CA ALA A 45 -2.99 0.23 7.71
C ALA A 45 -4.09 -0.51 8.48
N GLU A 46 -5.30 -0.54 7.93
CA GLU A 46 -6.47 -1.15 8.57
C GLU A 46 -7.12 -2.19 7.67
N VAL A 47 -7.57 -3.31 8.25
CA VAL A 47 -8.29 -4.35 7.49
C VAL A 47 -9.78 -4.06 7.55
N LEU A 48 -10.35 -3.70 6.41
CA LEU A 48 -11.78 -3.40 6.25
C LEU A 48 -12.47 -4.45 5.37
N ARG A 49 -13.81 -4.42 5.37
CA ARG A 49 -14.65 -5.28 4.52
C ARG A 49 -15.48 -4.42 3.59
N GLY A 50 -15.39 -4.71 2.29
CA GLY A 50 -16.22 -4.06 1.29
C GLY A 50 -17.67 -4.54 1.34
N ALA A 51 -18.55 -3.86 0.60
CA ALA A 51 -19.98 -4.17 0.52
C ALA A 51 -20.30 -5.64 0.14
N TYR A 52 -19.40 -6.29 -0.60
CA TYR A 52 -19.52 -7.69 -1.03
C TYR A 52 -18.80 -8.69 -0.11
N GLY A 53 -18.42 -8.26 1.10
CA GLY A 53 -17.77 -9.10 2.12
C GLY A 53 -16.32 -9.48 1.83
N LYS A 54 -15.72 -8.99 0.74
CA LYS A 54 -14.29 -9.21 0.45
C LYS A 54 -13.44 -8.28 1.31
N PRO A 55 -12.52 -8.81 2.12
CA PRO A 55 -11.62 -7.99 2.93
C PRO A 55 -10.57 -7.30 2.05
N PHE A 56 -10.15 -6.11 2.47
CA PHE A 56 -9.08 -5.34 1.87
C PHE A 56 -8.32 -4.58 2.96
N ILE A 57 -7.12 -4.11 2.65
CA ILE A 57 -6.34 -3.27 3.56
C ILE A 57 -6.46 -1.82 3.08
N GLU A 58 -7.01 -0.96 3.91
CA GLU A 58 -6.97 0.49 3.70
C GLU A 58 -5.66 1.04 4.25
N LEU A 59 -4.95 1.80 3.42
CA LEU A 59 -3.68 2.43 3.78
C LEU A 59 -3.82 3.93 3.82
N GLU A 60 -3.36 4.54 4.91
CA GLU A 60 -3.04 5.96 4.95
C GLU A 60 -1.57 6.16 4.57
N ILE A 61 -1.33 6.88 3.49
CA ILE A 61 -0.01 7.10 2.92
C ILE A 61 0.31 8.59 3.02
N GLU A 62 1.41 8.92 3.70
CA GLU A 62 2.01 10.24 3.62
C GLU A 62 2.86 10.33 2.36
N GLU A 63 2.45 11.21 1.44
CA GLU A 63 3.15 11.40 0.16
C GLU A 63 4.56 11.92 0.40
N GLY A 64 5.56 11.15 -0.02
CA GLY A 64 6.96 11.54 -0.01
C GLY A 64 7.30 12.20 -1.34
N LYS A 65 8.15 13.24 -1.32
CA LYS A 65 8.69 13.84 -2.56
C LYS A 65 9.31 12.75 -3.43
N THR A 66 8.86 12.67 -4.69
CA THR A 66 9.29 11.76 -5.75
C THR A 66 10.77 11.39 -5.63
N GLY A 67 11.03 10.21 -5.08
CA GLY A 67 12.34 9.61 -5.05
C GLY A 67 12.33 8.44 -6.00
N SER A 68 12.72 8.67 -7.27
CA SER A 68 13.05 7.60 -8.20
C SER A 68 14.15 6.72 -7.59
N LYS A 69 13.79 5.71 -6.80
CA LYS A 69 14.73 4.64 -6.45
C LYS A 69 14.63 3.62 -7.58
N PRO A 70 15.67 3.48 -8.43
CA PRO A 70 15.65 2.48 -9.48
C PRO A 70 15.44 1.11 -8.85
N ALA A 71 14.58 0.31 -9.46
CA ALA A 71 14.36 -1.08 -9.10
C ALA A 71 15.72 -1.78 -8.89
N PRO A 72 15.86 -2.69 -7.90
CA PRO A 72 17.09 -3.46 -7.77
C PRO A 72 17.32 -4.20 -9.08
N VAL A 73 18.37 -3.81 -9.80
CA VAL A 73 18.84 -4.53 -10.98
C VAL A 73 19.16 -5.96 -10.56
N PRO A 74 18.62 -7.00 -11.23
CA PRO A 74 18.99 -8.36 -10.94
C PRO A 74 20.49 -8.54 -11.20
N PRO A 75 21.23 -9.27 -10.35
CA PRO A 75 22.65 -9.53 -10.57
C PRO A 75 22.82 -10.33 -11.87
N VAL A 76 23.76 -9.88 -12.71
CA VAL A 76 24.25 -10.57 -13.93
C VAL A 76 25.09 -11.77 -13.54
#